data_AF-A0A7Y8NUX2-F1
#
_entry.id   AF-A0A7Y8NUX2-F1
#
_cell.length_a   1.000
_cell.length_b   1.000
_cell.length_c   1.000
_cell.angle_alpha   90.00
_cell.angle_beta   90.00
_cell.angle_gamma   90.00
#
_symmetry.space_group_name_H-M   'P 1'
#
loop_
_entity.id
_entity.type
_entity.pdbx_description
1 polymer ?
#
loop_
_entity_poly.entity_id
_entity_poly.type
_entity_poly.pdbx_seq_one_letter_code
_entity_poly.pdbx_strand_id
1 'polypeptide(L)'
;MSKKFLIGQLACYGDCLYATTIAKQIKHDYHNCHITWAIASKYKSILDLNPYIDSVWEVYINDDDYYDIGWKLFEKEAFLRKEKGEFDVIIFSQISPLNWINFNGTIRGTILSTYKRRITETVTPVIRLSKTEIEHVRSFALKNRLQQYKNVILFECNPGSSQSKITPELAIEISEKITEKNKDICFILTLPNKLNLTNTQIIDASKLTFRENAELTKYCTLLIGCSSGITWLTTSDWAKKLPMLQLLDFKLPIYAGVHFDFELNNLDNSRIIEMGEFDFNNICRCIWSLLSEDFLEVKKKFHENYKPNTEHLYIQTRALIYKNYSLLNIIVFAYKFIACNYRHKNKLELNYVNYMKWFLRKYMENHF
;
A
#
# COMPACT_ATOMS: atom_id res chain seq x y z
N MET A 1 -15.43 14.23 29.75
CA MET A 1 -14.01 14.50 29.42
C MET A 1 -13.75 14.03 27.99
N SER A 2 -12.95 14.77 27.22
CA SER A 2 -12.50 14.36 25.88
C SER A 2 -11.67 13.09 25.98
N LYS A 3 -12.03 12.04 25.23
CA LYS A 3 -11.21 10.82 25.15
C LYS A 3 -9.90 11.09 24.42
N LYS A 4 -8.80 10.54 24.92
CA LYS A 4 -7.46 10.63 24.32
C LYS A 4 -7.05 9.29 23.72
N PHE A 5 -6.76 9.28 22.43
CA PHE A 5 -6.34 8.10 21.68
C PHE A 5 -4.88 8.22 21.27
N LEU A 6 -4.18 7.09 21.31
CA LEU A 6 -2.90 6.90 20.65
C LEU A 6 -3.06 5.90 19.50
N ILE A 7 -2.64 6.27 18.29
CA ILE A 7 -2.44 5.34 17.17
C ILE A 7 -0.95 5.05 17.04
N GLY A 8 -0.56 3.77 17.09
CA GLY A 8 0.80 3.32 16.82
C GLY A 8 0.92 2.68 15.46
N GLN A 9 1.45 3.44 14.49
CA GLN A 9 1.80 3.01 13.14
C GLN A 9 3.09 3.71 12.77
N LEU A 10 4.22 3.02 12.94
CA LEU A 10 5.54 3.63 12.87
C LEU A 10 6.06 3.72 11.44
N ALA A 11 5.80 2.70 10.62
CA ALA A 11 6.48 2.51 9.36
C ALA A 11 5.57 2.21 8.17
N CYS A 12 6.22 2.20 6.99
CA CYS A 12 5.68 1.95 5.66
C CYS A 12 4.67 3.01 5.19
N TYR A 13 5.03 3.74 4.14
CA TYR A 13 4.16 4.79 3.57
C TYR A 13 2.75 4.26 3.22
N GLY A 14 2.64 3.08 2.60
CA GLY A 14 1.34 2.46 2.27
C GLY A 14 0.51 2.13 3.51
N ASP A 15 1.13 1.53 4.52
CA ASP A 15 0.44 1.15 5.76
C ASP A 15 -0.01 2.39 6.55
N CYS A 16 0.83 3.43 6.63
CA CYS A 16 0.48 4.72 7.20
C CYS A 16 -0.72 5.34 6.47
N LEU A 17 -0.76 5.28 5.13
CA LEU A 17 -1.89 5.78 4.35
C LEU A 17 -3.19 5.06 4.72
N TYR A 18 -3.19 3.74 4.86
CA TYR A 18 -4.37 2.99 5.30
C TYR A 18 -4.84 3.37 6.70
N ALA A 19 -3.90 3.51 7.63
CA ALA A 19 -4.18 3.85 9.01
C ALA A 19 -4.84 5.24 9.19
N THR A 20 -4.75 6.13 8.20
CA THR A 20 -5.48 7.42 8.23
C THR A 20 -7.01 7.23 8.35
N THR A 21 -7.53 6.11 7.86
CA THR A 21 -8.95 5.74 8.02
C THR A 21 -9.32 5.51 9.47
N ILE A 22 -8.41 4.95 10.29
CA ILE A 22 -8.66 4.71 11.71
C ILE A 22 -8.86 6.04 12.43
N ALA A 23 -8.00 7.03 12.18
CA ALA A 23 -8.12 8.36 12.77
C ALA A 23 -9.44 9.03 12.39
N LYS A 24 -9.81 8.95 11.10
CA LYS A 24 -11.08 9.45 10.59
C LYS A 24 -12.28 8.79 11.30
N GLN A 25 -12.26 7.47 11.43
CA GLN A 25 -13.32 6.73 12.13
C GLN A 25 -13.39 7.09 13.61
N ILE A 26 -12.26 7.27 14.30
CA ILE A 26 -12.25 7.68 15.71
C ILE A 26 -12.90 9.06 15.87
N LYS A 27 -12.58 10.03 15.00
CA LYS A 27 -13.22 11.37 15.03
C LYS A 27 -14.72 11.30 14.73
N HIS A 28 -15.15 10.36 13.89
CA HIS A 28 -16.56 10.09 13.64
C HIS A 28 -17.26 9.53 14.89
N ASP A 29 -16.69 8.50 15.51
CA ASP A 29 -17.27 7.84 16.68
C ASP A 29 -17.18 8.69 17.97
N TYR A 30 -16.22 9.63 18.03
CA TYR A 30 -15.90 10.44 19.20
C TYR A 30 -15.58 11.90 18.81
N HIS A 31 -16.61 12.71 18.56
CA HIS A 31 -16.47 14.07 18.02
C HIS A 31 -15.48 15.01 18.74
N ASN A 32 -15.36 14.89 20.07
CA ASN A 32 -14.49 15.74 20.87
C ASN A 32 -13.21 15.04 21.33
N CYS A 33 -12.79 13.94 20.70
CA CYS A 33 -11.57 13.24 21.11
C CYS A 33 -10.29 13.97 20.67
N HIS A 34 -9.20 13.65 21.35
CA HIS A 34 -7.84 13.98 20.95
C HIS A 34 -7.14 12.73 20.42
N ILE A 35 -6.49 12.80 19.27
CA ILE A 35 -5.74 11.71 18.64
C ILE A 35 -4.29 12.13 18.50
N THR A 36 -3.43 11.39 19.19
CA THR A 36 -1.99 11.40 18.97
C THR A 36 -1.61 10.24 18.06
N TRP A 37 -0.81 10.48 17.03
CA TRP A 37 -0.25 9.41 16.21
C TRP A 37 1.26 9.30 16.47
N ALA A 38 1.71 8.13 16.91
CA ALA A 38 3.12 7.79 16.99
C ALA A 38 3.63 7.21 15.66
N ILE A 39 4.61 7.87 15.06
CA ILE A 39 5.15 7.56 13.73
C ILE A 39 6.67 7.72 13.71
N ALA A 40 7.38 6.91 12.92
CA ALA A 40 8.81 7.12 12.74
C ALA A 40 9.10 8.35 11.88
N SER A 41 10.21 9.04 12.17
CA SER A 41 10.64 10.27 11.48
C SER A 41 10.59 10.17 9.96
N LYS A 42 11.01 9.03 9.40
CA LYS A 42 11.05 8.77 7.95
C LYS A 42 9.70 8.87 7.26
N TYR A 43 8.60 8.56 7.95
CA TYR A 43 7.25 8.48 7.38
C TYR A 43 6.33 9.59 7.87
N LYS A 44 6.80 10.46 8.79
CA LYS A 44 5.98 11.45 9.48
C LYS A 44 5.21 12.39 8.56
N SER A 45 5.75 12.66 7.38
CA SER A 45 5.17 13.57 6.40
C SER A 45 3.75 13.16 5.98
N ILE A 46 3.40 11.86 6.03
CA ILE A 46 2.03 11.38 5.76
C ILE A 46 0.97 12.10 6.62
N LEU A 47 1.36 12.54 7.81
CA LEU A 47 0.45 13.16 8.78
C LEU A 47 0.38 14.68 8.67
N ASP A 48 1.26 15.30 7.88
CA ASP A 48 1.27 16.74 7.71
C ASP A 48 -0.10 17.22 7.21
N LEU A 49 -0.66 18.20 7.91
CA LEU A 49 -1.97 18.80 7.62
C LEU A 49 -3.14 17.80 7.65
N ASN A 50 -2.98 16.61 8.22
CA ASN A 50 -4.07 15.66 8.36
C ASN A 50 -5.13 16.21 9.34
N PRO A 51 -6.39 16.42 8.92
CA PRO A 51 -7.39 17.11 9.73
C PRO A 51 -7.93 16.26 10.90
N TYR A 52 -7.61 14.96 10.94
CA TYR A 52 -8.09 14.04 11.96
C TYR A 52 -7.05 13.77 13.06
N ILE A 53 -5.82 14.27 12.92
CA ILE A 53 -4.72 14.08 13.87
C ILE A 53 -4.46 15.39 14.59
N ASP A 54 -4.52 15.35 15.92
CA ASP A 54 -4.33 16.54 16.75
C ASP A 54 -2.86 16.72 17.15
N SER A 55 -2.14 15.62 17.37
CA SER A 55 -0.72 15.63 17.75
C SER A 55 0.06 14.51 17.06
N VAL A 56 1.33 14.77 16.74
CA VAL A 56 2.26 13.77 16.24
C VAL A 56 3.31 13.48 17.31
N TRP A 57 3.49 12.21 17.65
CA TRP A 57 4.61 11.73 18.44
C TRP A 57 5.65 11.13 17.50
N GLU A 58 6.67 11.92 17.18
CA GLU A 58 7.78 11.45 16.36
C GLU A 58 8.66 10.48 17.17
N VAL A 59 8.83 9.26 16.65
CA VAL A 59 9.65 8.21 17.26
C VAL A 59 10.94 8.07 16.46
N TYR A 60 12.07 8.39 17.09
CA TYR A 60 13.39 8.26 16.47
C TYR A 60 13.85 6.81 16.59
N ILE A 61 13.80 6.08 15.48
CA ILE A 61 14.22 4.69 15.38
C ILE A 61 15.18 4.60 14.19
N ASN A 62 16.23 3.79 14.33
CA ASN A 62 17.14 3.51 13.21
C ASN A 62 16.39 2.81 12.08
N ASP A 63 16.86 2.96 10.85
CA ASP A 63 16.24 2.27 9.72
C ASP A 63 16.18 0.75 9.98
N ASP A 64 15.03 0.15 9.63
CA ASP A 64 14.67 -1.26 9.80
C ASP A 64 14.36 -1.76 11.23
N ASP A 65 14.62 -0.96 12.28
CA ASP A 65 14.30 -1.32 13.67
C ASP A 65 12.83 -1.03 14.08
N TYR A 66 11.98 -0.73 13.10
CA TYR A 66 10.55 -0.46 13.29
C TYR A 66 9.74 -1.72 13.67
N TYR A 67 10.38 -2.90 13.65
CA TYR A 67 9.72 -4.20 13.83
C TYR A 67 10.26 -5.01 15.00
N ASP A 68 11.33 -4.58 15.68
CA ASP A 68 11.94 -5.33 16.77
C ASP A 68 12.22 -4.46 18.01
N ILE A 69 13.46 -4.01 18.23
CA ILE A 69 13.86 -3.33 19.47
C ILE A 69 13.19 -1.96 19.54
N GLY A 70 13.24 -1.19 18.44
CA GLY A 70 12.61 0.11 18.33
C GLY A 70 11.11 0.05 18.57
N TRP A 71 10.44 -0.98 18.03
CA TRP A 71 9.02 -1.22 18.32
C TRP A 71 8.78 -1.53 19.81
N LYS A 72 9.55 -2.45 20.41
CA LYS A 72 9.39 -2.83 21.82
C LYS A 72 9.59 -1.65 22.77
N LEU A 73 10.57 -0.78 22.48
CA LEU A 73 10.81 0.44 23.26
C LEU A 73 9.64 1.42 23.13
N PHE A 74 9.14 1.63 21.91
CA PHE A 74 7.94 2.44 21.66
C PHE A 74 6.72 1.90 22.40
N GLU A 75 6.44 0.60 22.27
CA GLU A 75 5.28 -0.06 22.89
C GLU A 75 5.32 0.07 24.41
N LYS A 76 6.49 -0.17 25.02
CA LYS A 76 6.70 0.01 26.46
C LYS A 76 6.40 1.44 26.90
N GLU A 77 6.93 2.44 26.19
CA GLU A 77 6.69 3.85 26.52
C GLU A 77 5.21 4.23 26.32
N ALA A 78 4.56 3.72 25.26
CA ALA A 78 3.14 3.96 25.02
C ALA A 78 2.27 3.45 26.18
N PHE A 79 2.57 2.27 26.74
CA PHE A 79 1.87 1.77 27.92
C PHE A 79 2.17 2.58 29.19
N LEU A 80 3.42 2.99 29.42
CA LEU A 80 3.76 3.84 30.56
C LEU A 80 3.02 5.19 30.53
N ARG A 81 2.93 5.81 29.34
CA ARG A 81 2.17 7.06 29.14
C ARG A 81 0.67 6.86 29.36
N LYS A 82 0.14 5.70 28.98
CA LYS A 82 -1.25 5.32 29.26
C LYS A 82 -1.50 5.19 30.77
N GLU A 83 -0.63 4.52 31.51
CA GLU A 83 -0.72 4.38 32.97
C GLU A 83 -0.68 5.74 33.69
N LYS A 84 0.07 6.71 33.16
CA LYS A 84 0.10 8.11 33.62
C LYS A 84 -1.15 8.93 33.26
N GLY A 85 -2.11 8.35 32.52
CA GLY A 85 -3.34 9.05 32.11
C GLY A 85 -3.20 9.95 30.89
N GLU A 86 -2.12 9.82 30.11
CA GLU A 86 -1.96 10.56 28.85
C GLU A 86 -2.89 10.04 27.76
N PHE A 87 -3.19 8.73 27.76
CA PHE A 87 -4.05 8.07 26.77
C PHE A 87 -5.11 7.21 27.43
N ASP A 88 -6.37 7.33 27.00
CA ASP A 88 -7.47 6.46 27.42
C ASP A 88 -7.48 5.16 26.60
N VAL A 89 -7.06 5.23 25.34
CA VAL A 89 -7.08 4.10 24.39
C VAL A 89 -5.80 4.10 23.57
N ILE A 90 -5.18 2.93 23.40
CA ILE A 90 -4.07 2.72 22.45
C ILE A 90 -4.56 1.77 21.37
N ILE A 91 -4.28 2.09 20.11
CA ILE A 91 -4.52 1.25 18.95
C ILE A 91 -3.19 1.07 18.22
N PHE A 92 -2.59 -0.10 18.35
CA PHE A 92 -1.45 -0.50 17.52
C PHE A 92 -1.97 -1.07 16.20
N SER A 93 -1.90 -0.30 15.12
CA SER A 93 -2.44 -0.71 13.82
C SER A 93 -1.42 -1.43 12.94
N GLN A 94 -0.13 -1.31 13.23
CA GLN A 94 0.95 -1.91 12.44
C GLN A 94 0.84 -3.44 12.42
N ILE A 95 0.97 -4.05 11.23
CA ILE A 95 0.87 -5.51 11.06
C ILE A 95 2.00 -6.22 11.79
N SER A 96 3.24 -5.90 11.43
CA SER A 96 4.41 -6.41 12.13
C SER A 96 4.77 -5.44 13.26
N PRO A 97 5.11 -5.89 14.48
CA PRO A 97 5.19 -7.29 14.90
C PRO A 97 3.86 -7.86 15.43
N LEU A 98 2.92 -7.04 15.91
CA LEU A 98 1.83 -7.51 16.78
C LEU A 98 0.62 -8.13 16.08
N ASN A 99 0.26 -7.64 14.90
CA ASN A 99 -1.00 -7.95 14.25
C ASN A 99 -0.90 -9.01 13.15
N TRP A 100 0.23 -9.71 13.02
CA TRP A 100 0.36 -10.86 12.12
C TRP A 100 -0.69 -11.95 12.40
N ILE A 101 -1.04 -12.17 13.67
CA ILE A 101 -2.11 -13.10 14.07
C ILE A 101 -3.52 -12.66 13.63
N ASN A 102 -3.66 -11.39 13.26
CA ASN A 102 -4.90 -10.79 12.77
C ASN A 102 -4.88 -10.65 11.24
N PHE A 103 -3.80 -11.08 10.57
CA PHE A 103 -3.67 -10.91 9.13
C PHE A 103 -4.76 -11.69 8.40
N ASN A 104 -5.61 -10.98 7.67
CA ASN A 104 -6.82 -11.53 7.07
C ASN A 104 -6.70 -11.79 5.56
N GLY A 105 -5.48 -11.68 5.02
CA GLY A 105 -5.19 -11.80 3.59
C GLY A 105 -4.99 -10.48 2.87
N THR A 106 -5.26 -9.33 3.52
CA THR A 106 -4.96 -8.00 2.95
C THR A 106 -4.32 -7.09 3.98
N ILE A 107 -3.45 -6.18 3.52
CA ILE A 107 -2.79 -5.20 4.39
C ILE A 107 -3.83 -4.24 4.99
N ARG A 108 -4.64 -3.59 4.13
CA ARG A 108 -5.67 -2.64 4.56
C ARG A 108 -6.65 -3.29 5.54
N GLY A 109 -7.23 -4.44 5.17
CA GLY A 109 -8.20 -5.13 6.03
C GLY A 109 -7.63 -5.48 7.41
N THR A 110 -6.36 -5.90 7.46
CA THR A 110 -5.67 -6.20 8.72
C THR A 110 -5.48 -4.96 9.58
N ILE A 111 -4.94 -3.88 9.00
CA ILE A 111 -4.73 -2.59 9.69
C ILE A 111 -6.06 -2.07 10.26
N LEU A 112 -7.12 -2.03 9.45
CA LEU A 112 -8.42 -1.51 9.88
C LEU A 112 -9.07 -2.37 10.97
N SER A 113 -8.85 -3.69 10.98
CA SER A 113 -9.40 -4.59 12.00
C SER A 113 -8.93 -4.28 13.42
N THR A 114 -7.79 -3.58 13.56
CA THR A 114 -7.23 -3.20 14.87
C THR A 114 -8.07 -2.17 15.63
N TYR A 115 -8.97 -1.46 14.95
CA TYR A 115 -9.92 -0.56 15.60
C TYR A 115 -10.99 -1.32 16.43
N LYS A 116 -11.18 -2.62 16.19
CA LYS A 116 -12.12 -3.52 16.90
C LYS A 116 -13.60 -3.11 16.85
N ARG A 117 -13.94 -2.10 16.06
CA ARG A 117 -15.30 -1.68 15.73
C ARG A 117 -15.47 -1.61 14.22
N ARG A 118 -16.72 -1.55 13.78
CA ARG A 118 -17.05 -1.43 12.36
C ARG A 118 -16.52 -0.10 11.82
N ILE A 119 -15.80 -0.14 10.69
CA ILE A 119 -15.48 1.06 9.90
C ILE A 119 -16.71 1.39 9.06
N THR A 120 -17.24 2.61 9.23
CA THR A 120 -18.40 3.17 8.50
C THR A 120 -18.00 4.32 7.60
N GLU A 121 -16.90 5.02 7.92
CA GLU A 121 -16.29 6.02 7.06
C GLU A 121 -15.65 5.38 5.82
N THR A 122 -15.52 6.15 4.73
CA THR A 122 -14.77 5.69 3.55
C THR A 122 -13.34 5.34 3.92
N VAL A 123 -12.85 4.20 3.41
CA VAL A 123 -11.48 3.72 3.62
C VAL A 123 -10.44 4.41 2.74
N THR A 124 -10.85 5.47 2.02
CA THR A 124 -9.97 6.27 1.16
C THR A 124 -8.91 6.95 2.02
N PRO A 125 -7.60 6.76 1.74
CA PRO A 125 -6.54 7.43 2.49
C PRO A 125 -6.69 8.95 2.49
N VAL A 126 -6.36 9.58 3.61
CA VAL A 126 -6.50 11.03 3.78
C VAL A 126 -5.14 11.70 3.62
N ILE A 127 -5.03 12.59 2.63
CA ILE A 127 -3.84 13.42 2.42
C ILE A 127 -4.26 14.88 2.21
N ARG A 128 -3.57 15.81 2.85
CA ARG A 128 -3.72 17.24 2.58
C ARG A 128 -2.36 17.78 2.20
N LEU A 129 -2.25 18.44 1.06
CA LEU A 129 -0.98 19.05 0.63
C LEU A 129 -0.96 20.53 1.00
N SER A 130 0.23 21.02 1.31
CA SER A 130 0.50 22.43 1.50
C SER A 130 0.45 23.18 0.16
N LYS A 131 0.29 24.51 0.23
CA LYS A 131 0.39 25.36 -0.97
C LYS A 131 1.75 25.24 -1.67
N THR A 132 2.81 25.06 -0.90
CA THR A 132 4.18 24.90 -1.40
C THR A 132 4.33 23.61 -2.21
N GLU A 133 3.85 22.47 -1.70
CA GLU A 133 3.89 21.19 -2.43
C GLU A 133 3.09 21.27 -3.74
N ILE A 134 1.92 21.92 -3.71
CA ILE A 134 1.10 22.12 -4.93
C ILE A 134 1.84 22.98 -5.96
N GLU A 135 2.47 24.08 -5.52
CA GLU A 135 3.19 24.98 -6.41
C GLU A 135 4.47 24.34 -6.99
N HIS A 136 5.18 23.54 -6.20
CA HIS A 136 6.32 22.76 -6.69
C HIS A 136 5.91 21.81 -7.81
N VAL A 137 4.81 21.08 -7.66
CA VAL A 137 4.31 20.17 -8.70
C VAL A 137 3.82 20.93 -9.91
N ARG A 138 3.15 22.08 -9.73
CA ARG A 138 2.78 22.97 -10.84
C ARG A 138 4.01 23.43 -11.62
N SER A 139 5.04 23.90 -10.92
CA SER A 139 6.31 24.33 -11.51
C SER A 139 7.00 23.17 -12.24
N PHE A 140 7.00 21.97 -11.65
CA PHE A 140 7.51 20.76 -12.29
C PHE A 140 6.75 20.43 -13.58
N ALA A 141 5.41 20.49 -13.55
CA ALA A 141 4.58 20.21 -14.71
C ALA A 141 4.80 21.21 -15.84
N LEU A 142 4.88 22.52 -15.52
CA LEU A 142 5.15 23.59 -16.48
C LEU A 142 6.54 23.45 -17.11
N LYS A 143 7.56 23.22 -16.28
CA LYS A 143 8.94 23.06 -16.75
C LYS A 143 9.08 21.93 -17.75
N ASN A 144 8.40 20.81 -17.50
CA ASN A 144 8.43 19.64 -18.39
C ASN A 144 7.32 19.65 -19.45
N ARG A 145 6.54 20.74 -19.54
CA ARG A 145 5.48 20.94 -20.54
C ARG A 145 4.46 19.80 -20.61
N LEU A 146 4.07 19.24 -19.47
CA LEU A 146 3.20 18.06 -19.39
C LEU A 146 1.88 18.23 -20.16
N GLN A 147 1.36 19.45 -20.24
CA GLN A 147 0.14 19.80 -20.97
C GLN A 147 0.23 19.64 -22.50
N GLN A 148 1.42 19.47 -23.07
CA GLN A 148 1.60 19.26 -24.51
C GLN A 148 1.35 17.81 -24.93
N TYR A 149 1.39 16.87 -23.99
CA TYR A 149 1.20 15.45 -24.26
C TYR A 149 -0.27 15.07 -24.12
N LYS A 150 -0.75 14.24 -25.06
CA LYS A 150 -2.09 13.62 -24.96
C LYS A 150 -2.16 12.66 -23.77
N ASN A 151 -1.10 11.91 -23.56
CA ASN A 151 -1.00 10.95 -22.45
C ASN A 151 0.25 11.22 -21.61
N VAL A 152 0.03 11.38 -20.32
CA VAL A 152 1.09 11.54 -19.32
C VAL A 152 0.97 10.37 -18.36
N ILE A 153 1.93 9.46 -18.41
CA ILE A 153 1.92 8.20 -17.69
C ILE A 153 2.79 8.33 -16.45
N LEU A 154 2.20 8.18 -15.28
CA LEU A 154 2.94 8.07 -14.03
C LEU A 154 3.42 6.63 -13.88
N PHE A 155 4.72 6.40 -13.70
CA PHE A 155 5.29 5.06 -13.58
C PHE A 155 6.04 4.92 -12.25
N GLU A 156 5.48 4.12 -11.35
CA GLU A 156 6.14 3.69 -10.12
C GLU A 156 7.22 2.64 -10.43
N CYS A 157 8.50 3.04 -10.43
CA CYS A 157 9.61 2.22 -10.93
C CYS A 157 10.60 1.75 -9.86
N ASN A 158 10.28 1.88 -8.56
CA ASN A 158 11.08 1.32 -7.47
C ASN A 158 10.19 0.79 -6.33
N PRO A 159 9.74 -0.48 -6.40
CA PRO A 159 8.90 -1.07 -5.36
C PRO A 159 9.69 -1.24 -4.05
N GLY A 160 9.61 -0.26 -3.15
CA GLY A 160 10.17 -0.38 -1.80
C GLY A 160 9.51 -1.49 -0.95
N SER A 161 8.34 -1.97 -1.37
CA SER A 161 7.60 -3.08 -0.77
C SER A 161 7.99 -4.47 -1.32
N SER A 162 8.89 -4.51 -2.31
CA SER A 162 9.28 -5.71 -3.05
C SER A 162 8.12 -6.46 -3.71
N GLN A 163 6.95 -5.83 -3.93
CA GLN A 163 5.73 -6.46 -4.48
C GLN A 163 5.75 -6.72 -5.99
N SER A 164 6.85 -6.36 -6.65
CA SER A 164 6.99 -6.40 -8.11
C SER A 164 8.44 -6.61 -8.50
N LYS A 165 8.64 -7.14 -9.71
CA LYS A 165 9.96 -7.28 -10.35
C LYS A 165 10.33 -6.07 -11.21
N ILE A 166 9.50 -5.04 -11.26
CA ILE A 166 9.87 -3.79 -11.95
C ILE A 166 11.13 -3.21 -11.34
N THR A 167 12.12 -2.95 -12.19
CA THR A 167 13.30 -2.18 -11.87
C THR A 167 13.29 -0.84 -12.63
N PRO A 168 14.08 0.16 -12.20
CA PRO A 168 14.22 1.40 -12.95
C PRO A 168 14.64 1.18 -14.41
N GLU A 169 15.54 0.23 -14.67
CA GLU A 169 16.05 -0.08 -16.01
C GLU A 169 14.93 -0.62 -16.91
N LEU A 170 14.14 -1.58 -16.40
CA LEU A 170 13.00 -2.12 -17.13
C LEU A 170 11.94 -1.05 -17.40
N ALA A 171 11.68 -0.16 -16.42
CA ALA A 171 10.73 0.94 -16.60
C ALA A 171 11.20 1.94 -17.67
N ILE A 172 12.51 2.22 -17.73
CA ILE A 172 13.12 3.04 -18.79
C ILE A 172 12.96 2.34 -20.14
N GLU A 173 13.34 1.06 -20.25
CA GLU A 173 13.26 0.30 -21.51
C GLU A 173 11.83 0.25 -22.07
N ILE A 174 10.84 0.00 -21.20
CA ILE A 174 9.42 0.06 -21.58
C ILE A 174 9.06 1.47 -22.07
N SER A 175 9.43 2.50 -21.31
CA SER A 175 9.10 3.89 -21.64
C SER A 175 9.72 4.33 -22.98
N GLU A 176 10.97 3.94 -23.25
CA GLU A 176 11.65 4.17 -24.52
C GLU A 176 10.93 3.45 -25.65
N LYS A 177 10.56 2.18 -25.45
CA LYS A 177 9.88 1.39 -26.47
C LYS A 177 8.53 1.99 -26.88
N ILE A 178 7.78 2.52 -25.92
CA ILE A 178 6.48 3.16 -26.19
C ILE A 178 6.67 4.54 -26.85
N THR A 179 7.63 5.34 -26.38
CA THR A 179 7.84 6.71 -26.90
C THR A 179 8.56 6.77 -28.25
N GLU A 180 9.26 5.70 -28.66
CA GLU A 180 9.92 5.58 -29.97
C GLU A 180 8.97 5.90 -31.13
N LYS A 181 7.70 5.46 -31.03
CA LYS A 181 6.70 5.58 -32.09
C LYS A 181 5.61 6.61 -31.83
N ASN A 182 5.64 7.31 -30.69
CA ASN A 182 4.57 8.22 -30.32
C ASN A 182 5.07 9.44 -29.56
N LYS A 183 4.97 10.62 -30.19
CA LYS A 183 5.43 11.90 -29.64
C LYS A 183 4.43 12.57 -28.68
N ASP A 184 3.19 12.09 -28.65
CA ASP A 184 2.14 12.63 -27.78
C ASP A 184 2.09 11.92 -26.41
N ILE A 185 3.04 11.04 -26.13
CA ILE A 185 3.14 10.30 -24.87
C ILE A 185 4.36 10.79 -24.09
N CYS A 186 4.16 10.95 -22.78
CA CYS A 186 5.24 11.20 -21.84
C CYS A 186 5.15 10.21 -20.67
N PHE A 187 6.30 9.75 -20.20
CA PHE A 187 6.44 8.97 -18.97
C PHE A 187 7.10 9.79 -17.89
N ILE A 188 6.56 9.71 -16.68
CA ILE A 188 7.15 10.30 -15.47
C ILE A 188 7.52 9.15 -14.55
N LEU A 189 8.83 8.94 -14.35
CA LEU A 189 9.36 7.85 -13.55
C LEU A 189 9.55 8.31 -12.10
N THR A 190 8.90 7.64 -11.16
CA THR A 190 8.95 7.99 -9.73
C THR A 190 9.79 7.00 -8.94
N LEU A 191 10.85 7.51 -8.32
CA LEU A 191 11.81 6.77 -7.51
C LEU A 191 12.62 7.76 -6.65
N PRO A 192 13.28 7.31 -5.56
CA PRO A 192 14.02 8.22 -4.68
C PRO A 192 15.33 8.75 -5.27
N ASN A 193 15.91 8.04 -6.25
CA ASN A 193 17.23 8.35 -6.79
C ASN A 193 17.13 9.00 -8.18
N LYS A 194 18.01 9.95 -8.45
CA LYS A 194 18.07 10.62 -9.75
C LYS A 194 18.38 9.62 -10.87
N LEU A 195 17.68 9.75 -11.99
CA LEU A 195 17.92 8.96 -13.20
C LEU A 195 18.77 9.73 -14.22
N ASN A 196 19.54 8.99 -15.00
CA ASN A 196 20.27 9.51 -16.15
C ASN A 196 19.47 9.19 -17.41
N LEU A 197 18.66 10.16 -17.85
CA LEU A 197 17.76 10.00 -18.99
C LEU A 197 18.24 10.86 -20.16
N THR A 198 18.18 10.31 -21.37
CA THR A 198 18.52 11.00 -22.63
C THR A 198 17.26 11.37 -23.44
N ASN A 199 16.19 10.60 -23.30
CA ASN A 199 14.93 10.81 -23.98
C ASN A 199 14.08 11.87 -23.26
N THR A 200 13.76 12.96 -23.95
CA THR A 200 13.00 14.11 -23.39
C THR A 200 11.54 13.79 -23.06
N GLN A 201 10.98 12.70 -23.59
CA GLN A 201 9.63 12.23 -23.25
C GLN A 201 9.60 11.39 -21.97
N ILE A 202 10.77 11.09 -21.38
CA ILE A 202 10.90 10.36 -20.13
C ILE A 202 11.45 11.32 -19.09
N ILE A 203 10.67 11.58 -18.05
CA ILE A 203 10.95 12.60 -17.05
C ILE A 203 11.27 11.92 -15.73
N ASP A 204 12.37 12.35 -15.12
CA ASP A 204 12.75 11.97 -13.76
C ASP A 204 11.99 12.80 -12.72
N ALA A 205 11.20 12.13 -11.88
CA ALA A 205 10.43 12.75 -10.79
C ALA A 205 11.11 12.67 -9.42
N SER A 206 12.36 12.19 -9.32
CA SER A 206 13.08 12.00 -8.04
C SER A 206 13.23 13.26 -7.17
N LYS A 207 13.04 14.44 -7.76
CA LYS A 207 13.03 15.72 -7.04
C LYS A 207 11.73 16.01 -6.31
N LEU A 208 10.65 15.30 -6.66
CA LEU A 208 9.37 15.41 -5.97
C LEU A 208 9.37 14.49 -4.76
N THR A 209 8.83 15.01 -3.67
CA THR A 209 8.58 14.23 -2.45
C THR A 209 7.52 13.16 -2.70
N PHE A 210 7.44 12.19 -1.79
CA PHE A 210 6.40 11.17 -1.82
C PHE A 210 5.00 11.80 -1.97
N ARG A 211 4.65 12.78 -1.12
CA ARG A 211 3.32 13.41 -1.09
C ARG A 211 2.99 14.22 -2.34
N GLU A 212 3.98 14.89 -2.92
CA GLU A 212 3.82 15.65 -4.17
C GLU A 212 3.36 14.76 -5.35
N ASN A 213 3.66 13.46 -5.32
CA ASN A 213 3.12 12.53 -6.32
C ASN A 213 1.59 12.42 -6.29
N ALA A 214 0.93 12.73 -5.16
CA ALA A 214 -0.54 12.82 -5.11
C ALA A 214 -1.07 13.98 -5.96
N GLU A 215 -0.44 15.16 -5.91
CA GLU A 215 -0.79 16.29 -6.78
C GLU A 215 -0.46 15.98 -8.24
N LEU A 216 0.68 15.33 -8.47
CA LEU A 216 1.16 15.01 -9.81
C LEU A 216 0.14 14.20 -10.61
N THR A 217 -0.62 13.33 -9.95
CA THR A 217 -1.71 12.56 -10.60
C THR A 217 -2.69 13.43 -11.38
N LYS A 218 -2.91 14.70 -11.01
CA LYS A 218 -3.83 15.61 -11.71
C LYS A 218 -3.37 15.93 -13.13
N TYR A 219 -2.07 15.84 -13.39
CA TYR A 219 -1.44 16.02 -14.70
C TYR A 219 -1.32 14.72 -15.50
N CYS A 220 -1.67 13.58 -14.91
CA CYS A 220 -1.50 12.26 -15.50
C CYS A 220 -2.83 11.72 -16.07
N THR A 221 -2.71 10.77 -17.00
CA THR A 221 -3.84 10.05 -17.63
C THR A 221 -3.86 8.57 -17.28
N LEU A 222 -2.74 7.98 -16.86
CA LEU A 222 -2.58 6.58 -16.51
C LEU A 222 -1.53 6.42 -15.40
N LEU A 223 -1.72 5.45 -14.51
CA LEU A 223 -0.70 4.94 -13.59
C LEU A 223 -0.24 3.55 -14.03
N ILE A 224 1.07 3.36 -14.15
CA ILE A 224 1.69 2.05 -14.14
C ILE A 224 2.34 1.88 -12.77
N GLY A 225 1.82 0.96 -11.97
CA GLY A 225 2.19 0.80 -10.57
C GLY A 225 2.74 -0.59 -10.24
N CYS A 226 3.30 -0.71 -9.04
CA CYS A 226 3.79 -1.98 -8.49
C CYS A 226 3.18 -2.31 -7.12
N SER A 227 1.96 -1.81 -6.84
CA SER A 227 1.29 -1.88 -5.54
C SER A 227 2.19 -1.50 -4.35
N SER A 228 3.00 -0.47 -4.54
CA SER A 228 3.84 0.11 -3.49
C SER A 228 3.25 1.46 -3.04
N GLY A 229 3.99 2.24 -2.26
CA GLY A 229 3.52 3.45 -1.63
C GLY A 229 2.89 4.45 -2.60
N ILE A 230 3.44 4.63 -3.81
CA ILE A 230 2.89 5.59 -4.79
C ILE A 230 1.55 5.10 -5.32
N THR A 231 1.42 3.80 -5.65
CA THR A 231 0.12 3.22 -6.01
C THR A 231 -0.93 3.59 -4.95
N TRP A 232 -0.66 3.32 -3.67
CA TRP A 232 -1.63 3.59 -2.62
C TRP A 232 -1.86 5.08 -2.36
N LEU A 233 -0.85 5.92 -2.55
CA LEU A 233 -0.99 7.38 -2.47
C LEU A 233 -1.95 7.92 -3.54
N THR A 234 -1.91 7.38 -4.76
CA THR A 234 -2.85 7.78 -5.83
C THR A 234 -4.30 7.41 -5.52
N THR A 235 -4.51 6.53 -4.53
CA THR A 235 -5.85 6.18 -4.03
C THR A 235 -6.36 7.13 -2.95
N SER A 236 -5.58 8.14 -2.52
CA SER A 236 -5.99 9.13 -1.51
C SER A 236 -7.10 10.07 -1.97
N ASP A 237 -7.73 10.76 -1.04
CA ASP A 237 -8.79 11.74 -1.30
C ASP A 237 -8.29 13.04 -1.96
N TRP A 238 -6.97 13.25 -2.00
CA TRP A 238 -6.34 14.38 -2.70
C TRP A 238 -6.05 14.10 -4.17
N ALA A 239 -5.66 12.86 -4.47
CA ALA A 239 -5.20 12.46 -5.80
C ALA A 239 -6.36 12.35 -6.81
N LYS A 240 -6.06 12.66 -8.08
CA LYS A 240 -6.94 12.30 -9.19
C LYS A 240 -6.92 10.78 -9.34
N LYS A 241 -8.10 10.14 -9.36
CA LYS A 241 -8.21 8.70 -9.59
C LYS A 241 -7.79 8.40 -11.03
N LEU A 242 -6.68 7.71 -11.19
CA LEU A 242 -6.16 7.29 -12.48
C LEU A 242 -6.61 5.87 -12.80
N PRO A 243 -6.80 5.54 -14.09
CA PRO A 243 -6.77 4.15 -14.53
C PRO A 243 -5.39 3.56 -14.19
N MET A 244 -5.36 2.27 -13.89
CA MET A 244 -4.16 1.60 -13.38
C MET A 244 -3.84 0.34 -14.17
N LEU A 245 -2.57 0.21 -14.55
CA LEU A 245 -1.93 -1.06 -14.81
C LEU A 245 -1.01 -1.37 -13.63
N GLN A 246 -1.24 -2.47 -12.92
CA GLN A 246 -0.40 -2.91 -11.80
C GLN A 246 0.41 -4.14 -12.24
N LEU A 247 1.73 -4.01 -12.18
CA LEU A 247 2.68 -5.08 -12.50
C LEU A 247 3.16 -5.69 -11.20
N LEU A 248 2.69 -6.90 -10.86
CA LEU A 248 2.81 -7.49 -9.53
C LEU A 248 3.43 -8.88 -9.61
N ASP A 249 4.26 -9.27 -8.63
CA ASP A 249 4.70 -10.66 -8.55
C ASP A 249 3.73 -11.48 -7.70
N PHE A 250 2.88 -12.27 -8.36
CA PHE A 250 1.86 -13.10 -7.71
C PHE A 250 2.44 -14.21 -6.82
N LYS A 251 3.75 -14.46 -6.89
CA LYS A 251 4.46 -15.46 -6.07
C LYS A 251 4.93 -14.92 -4.73
N LEU A 252 4.68 -13.65 -4.42
CA LEU A 252 5.18 -13.05 -3.19
C LEU A 252 4.36 -13.45 -1.96
N PRO A 253 5.00 -13.46 -0.77
CA PRO A 253 4.36 -13.89 0.46
C PRO A 253 3.10 -13.11 0.85
N ILE A 254 3.09 -11.81 0.58
CA ILE A 254 2.04 -10.89 1.00
C ILE A 254 1.24 -10.54 -0.25
N TYR A 255 -0.07 -10.74 -0.17
CA TYR A 255 -0.97 -10.33 -1.24
C TYR A 255 -0.95 -8.81 -1.41
N ALA A 256 -0.73 -8.35 -2.64
CA ALA A 256 -0.64 -6.93 -3.00
C ALA A 256 -1.51 -6.55 -4.21
N GLY A 257 -2.59 -7.29 -4.49
CA GLY A 257 -3.51 -6.87 -5.54
C GLY A 257 -4.40 -5.72 -5.10
N VAL A 258 -4.47 -4.69 -5.93
CA VAL A 258 -5.30 -3.50 -5.79
C VAL A 258 -6.74 -3.80 -6.20
N HIS A 259 -6.96 -4.62 -7.23
CA HIS A 259 -8.29 -4.91 -7.77
C HIS A 259 -9.20 -5.59 -6.73
N PHE A 260 -8.71 -6.64 -6.08
CA PHE A 260 -9.47 -7.31 -5.03
C PHE A 260 -9.54 -6.46 -3.76
N ASP A 261 -8.48 -5.74 -3.37
CA ASP A 261 -8.55 -4.81 -2.22
C ASP A 261 -9.67 -3.79 -2.40
N PHE A 262 -9.83 -3.24 -3.61
CA PHE A 262 -10.93 -2.35 -3.92
C PHE A 262 -12.29 -3.05 -3.88
N GLU A 263 -12.39 -4.27 -4.44
CA GLU A 263 -13.60 -5.11 -4.37
C GLU A 263 -14.05 -5.32 -2.90
N LEU A 264 -13.11 -5.69 -2.03
CA LEU A 264 -13.36 -5.96 -0.61
C LEU A 264 -13.87 -4.73 0.15
N ASN A 265 -13.45 -3.54 -0.28
CA ASN A 265 -13.71 -2.29 0.41
C ASN A 265 -14.77 -1.43 -0.29
N ASN A 266 -15.51 -1.98 -1.25
CA ASN A 266 -16.53 -1.28 -2.04
C ASN A 266 -15.98 -0.02 -2.74
N LEU A 267 -14.75 -0.09 -3.24
CA LEU A 267 -14.14 0.94 -4.09
C LEU A 267 -14.26 0.54 -5.56
N ASP A 268 -14.28 1.52 -6.46
CA ASP A 268 -14.38 1.28 -7.90
C ASP A 268 -13.09 0.66 -8.47
N ASN A 269 -13.14 -0.62 -8.82
CA ASN A 269 -12.04 -1.36 -9.44
C ASN A 269 -12.21 -1.54 -10.96
N SER A 270 -13.19 -0.89 -11.59
CA SER A 270 -13.47 -1.02 -13.03
C SER A 270 -12.27 -0.62 -13.90
N ARG A 271 -11.46 0.32 -13.42
CA ARG A 271 -10.29 0.88 -14.13
C ARG A 271 -8.94 0.36 -13.64
N ILE A 272 -8.90 -0.88 -13.18
CA ILE A 272 -7.67 -1.56 -12.72
C ILE A 272 -7.43 -2.81 -13.56
N ILE A 273 -6.23 -2.90 -14.12
CA ILE A 273 -5.66 -4.10 -14.74
C ILE A 273 -4.48 -4.53 -13.87
N GLU A 274 -4.35 -5.83 -13.66
CA GLU A 274 -3.25 -6.44 -12.90
C GLU A 274 -2.63 -7.52 -13.78
N MET A 275 -1.30 -7.56 -13.84
CA MET A 275 -0.53 -8.56 -14.58
C MET A 275 0.54 -9.16 -13.66
N GLY A 276 0.60 -10.49 -13.65
CA GLY A 276 1.55 -11.30 -12.89
C GLY A 276 2.77 -11.72 -13.73
N GLU A 277 2.58 -11.82 -15.04
CA GLU A 277 3.63 -12.17 -15.98
C GLU A 277 4.45 -10.94 -16.39
N PHE A 278 5.76 -10.99 -16.12
CA PHE A 278 6.72 -9.94 -16.47
C PHE A 278 7.35 -10.18 -17.85
N ASP A 279 6.52 -10.46 -18.86
CA ASP A 279 6.98 -10.50 -20.24
C ASP A 279 7.00 -9.08 -20.83
N PHE A 280 8.17 -8.62 -21.24
CA PHE A 280 8.40 -7.27 -21.76
C PHE A 280 7.45 -6.92 -22.92
N ASN A 281 7.28 -7.86 -23.87
CA ASN A 281 6.45 -7.63 -25.05
C ASN A 281 4.96 -7.57 -24.69
N ASN A 282 4.52 -8.45 -23.78
CA ASN A 282 3.14 -8.47 -23.30
C ASN A 282 2.80 -7.19 -22.53
N ILE A 283 3.70 -6.71 -21.67
CA ILE A 283 3.54 -5.43 -20.96
C ILE A 283 3.44 -4.27 -21.96
N CYS A 284 4.36 -4.17 -22.91
CA CYS A 284 4.32 -3.13 -23.92
C CYS A 284 3.01 -3.19 -24.73
N ARG A 285 2.56 -4.39 -25.11
CA ARG A 285 1.29 -4.60 -25.84
C ARG A 285 0.08 -4.16 -25.02
N CYS A 286 0.05 -4.44 -23.72
CA CYS A 286 -0.99 -3.98 -22.82
C CYS A 286 -1.02 -2.44 -22.76
N ILE A 287 0.14 -1.80 -22.59
CA ILE A 287 0.27 -0.34 -22.55
C ILE A 287 -0.19 0.29 -23.87
N TRP A 288 0.25 -0.24 -25.02
CA TRP A 288 -0.22 0.22 -26.33
C TRP A 288 -1.74 0.14 -26.44
N SER A 289 -2.33 -0.99 -26.03
CA SER A 289 -3.79 -1.18 -26.06
C SER A 289 -4.50 -0.18 -25.16
N LEU A 290 -3.99 0.08 -23.94
CA LEU A 290 -4.51 1.10 -23.01
C LEU A 290 -4.51 2.52 -23.58
N LEU A 291 -3.61 2.81 -24.52
CA LEU A 291 -3.45 4.13 -25.12
C LEU A 291 -4.30 4.34 -26.38
N SER A 292 -4.80 3.26 -26.98
CA SER A 292 -5.51 3.29 -28.26
C SER A 292 -6.93 2.74 -28.23
N GLU A 293 -7.26 1.90 -27.25
CA GLU A 293 -8.53 1.17 -27.16
C GLU A 293 -9.35 1.59 -25.92
N ASP A 294 -10.59 1.11 -25.84
CA ASP A 294 -11.41 1.27 -24.63
C ASP A 294 -10.85 0.45 -23.46
N PHE A 295 -10.78 1.06 -22.27
CA PHE A 295 -10.16 0.45 -21.11
C PHE A 295 -10.81 -0.89 -20.70
N LEU A 296 -12.13 -1.02 -20.82
CA LEU A 296 -12.83 -2.24 -20.41
C LEU A 296 -12.52 -3.40 -21.36
N GLU A 297 -12.37 -3.11 -22.65
CA GLU A 297 -11.94 -4.12 -23.63
C GLU A 297 -10.49 -4.56 -23.38
N VAL A 298 -9.61 -3.62 -23.04
CA VAL A 298 -8.22 -3.96 -22.65
C VAL A 298 -8.21 -4.78 -21.36
N LYS A 299 -9.03 -4.42 -20.37
CA LYS A 299 -9.15 -5.17 -19.12
C LYS A 299 -9.56 -6.62 -19.36
N LYS A 300 -10.53 -6.89 -20.25
CA LYS A 300 -10.93 -8.27 -20.61
C LYS A 300 -9.77 -9.09 -21.20
N LYS A 301 -8.83 -8.44 -21.90
CA LYS A 301 -7.70 -9.10 -22.57
C LYS A 301 -6.52 -9.37 -21.62
N PHE A 302 -6.22 -8.44 -20.71
CA PHE A 302 -4.95 -8.45 -19.97
C PHE A 302 -5.09 -8.61 -18.46
N HIS A 303 -6.27 -8.39 -17.86
CA HIS A 303 -6.40 -8.47 -16.42
C HIS A 303 -6.37 -9.91 -15.93
N GLU A 304 -5.44 -10.18 -15.04
CA GLU A 304 -5.38 -11.42 -14.27
C GLU A 304 -6.08 -11.19 -12.92
N ASN A 305 -7.06 -12.05 -12.60
CA ASN A 305 -7.84 -11.95 -11.38
C ASN A 305 -7.04 -12.44 -10.16
N TYR A 306 -6.10 -11.62 -9.69
CA TYR A 306 -5.20 -11.94 -8.59
C TYR A 306 -5.90 -11.78 -7.23
N LYS A 307 -5.99 -12.87 -6.48
CA LYS A 307 -6.59 -12.93 -5.15
C LYS A 307 -5.67 -13.68 -4.18
N PRO A 308 -5.78 -13.47 -2.85
CA PRO A 308 -5.11 -14.31 -1.88
C PRO A 308 -5.47 -15.79 -2.14
N ASN A 309 -4.49 -16.67 -2.06
CA ASN A 309 -4.67 -18.09 -2.39
C ASN A 309 -4.08 -18.97 -1.28
N THR A 310 -4.09 -20.28 -1.48
CA THR A 310 -3.53 -21.23 -0.51
C THR A 310 -2.04 -21.03 -0.30
N GLU A 311 -1.26 -20.76 -1.34
CA GLU A 311 0.18 -20.51 -1.22
C GLU A 311 0.48 -19.36 -0.24
N HIS A 312 -0.27 -18.24 -0.31
CA HIS A 312 -0.15 -17.16 0.67
C HIS A 312 -0.41 -17.66 2.11
N LEU A 313 -1.45 -18.47 2.32
CA LEU A 313 -1.72 -19.06 3.64
C LEU A 313 -0.56 -19.93 4.13
N TYR A 314 -0.01 -20.80 3.29
CA TYR A 314 1.13 -21.66 3.63
C TYR A 314 2.38 -20.84 3.97
N ILE A 315 2.73 -19.86 3.14
CA ILE A 315 3.92 -19.02 3.35
C ILE A 315 3.81 -18.24 4.66
N GLN A 316 2.66 -17.63 4.91
CA GLN A 316 2.43 -16.85 6.14
C GLN A 316 2.41 -17.76 7.39
N THR A 317 1.76 -18.92 7.31
CA THR A 317 1.78 -19.91 8.39
C THR A 317 3.21 -20.31 8.74
N ARG A 318 4.03 -20.61 7.72
CA ARG A 318 5.44 -20.93 7.90
C ARG A 318 6.22 -19.78 8.53
N ALA A 319 5.97 -18.54 8.11
CA ALA A 319 6.59 -17.36 8.72
C ALA A 319 6.24 -17.20 10.20
N LEU A 320 5.00 -17.50 10.61
CA LEU A 320 4.58 -17.50 12.01
C LEU A 320 5.28 -18.59 12.84
N ILE A 321 5.43 -19.79 12.27
CA ILE A 321 6.19 -20.89 12.90
C ILE A 321 7.63 -20.45 13.17
N TYR A 322 8.32 -19.91 12.16
CA TYR A 322 9.71 -19.43 12.33
C TYR A 322 9.85 -18.28 13.33
N LYS A 323 8.80 -17.48 13.49
CA LYS A 323 8.71 -16.42 14.51
C LYS A 323 8.31 -16.95 15.90
N ASN A 324 8.24 -18.27 16.08
CA ASN A 324 7.90 -18.94 17.34
C ASN A 324 6.53 -18.54 17.91
N TYR A 325 5.54 -18.27 17.05
CA TYR A 325 4.17 -18.09 17.50
C TYR A 325 3.60 -19.40 18.05
N SER A 326 2.78 -19.32 19.09
CA SER A 326 2.12 -20.50 19.67
C SER A 326 1.20 -21.19 18.65
N LEU A 327 1.07 -22.51 18.79
CA LEU A 327 0.17 -23.35 18.00
C LEU A 327 -1.25 -22.75 17.89
N LEU A 328 -1.81 -22.28 19.00
CA LEU A 328 -3.14 -21.67 19.04
C LEU A 328 -3.22 -20.38 18.22
N ASN A 329 -2.21 -19.50 18.31
CA ASN A 329 -2.18 -18.25 17.55
C ASN A 329 -2.13 -18.50 16.04
N ILE A 330 -1.39 -19.52 15.61
CA ILE A 330 -1.29 -19.90 14.20
C ILE A 330 -2.61 -20.49 13.68
N ILE A 331 -3.30 -21.31 14.50
CA ILE A 331 -4.64 -21.82 14.17
C ILE A 331 -5.64 -20.67 14.03
N VAL A 332 -5.62 -19.70 14.96
CA VAL A 332 -6.49 -18.51 14.91
C VAL A 332 -6.21 -17.68 13.65
N PHE A 333 -4.93 -17.47 13.30
CA PHE A 333 -4.54 -16.82 12.06
C PHE A 333 -5.12 -17.55 10.84
N ALA A 334 -4.90 -18.86 10.72
CA ALA A 334 -5.36 -19.64 9.59
C ALA A 334 -6.88 -19.59 9.44
N TYR A 335 -7.61 -19.72 10.56
CA TYR A 335 -9.06 -19.57 10.57
C TYR A 335 -9.51 -18.19 10.07
N LYS A 336 -8.91 -17.10 10.57
CA LYS A 336 -9.26 -15.73 10.14
C LYS A 336 -8.98 -15.51 8.67
N PHE A 337 -7.84 -15.98 8.18
CA PHE A 337 -7.48 -15.88 6.76
C PHE A 337 -8.49 -16.61 5.87
N ILE A 338 -8.82 -17.86 6.21
CA ILE A 338 -9.78 -18.68 5.45
C ILE A 338 -11.19 -18.08 5.51
N ALA A 339 -11.66 -17.70 6.70
CA ALA A 339 -12.99 -17.14 6.90
C ALA A 339 -13.17 -15.80 6.18
N CYS A 340 -12.14 -14.94 6.20
CA CYS A 340 -12.15 -13.68 5.46
C CYS A 340 -12.31 -13.92 3.95
N ASN A 341 -11.45 -14.75 3.37
CA ASN A 341 -11.51 -15.06 1.95
C ASN A 341 -12.86 -15.69 1.55
N TYR A 342 -13.39 -16.62 2.35
CA TYR A 342 -14.69 -17.23 2.09
C TYR A 342 -15.85 -16.22 2.11
N ARG A 343 -15.88 -15.29 3.08
CA ARG A 343 -16.91 -14.23 3.16
C ARG A 343 -16.94 -13.37 1.89
N HIS A 344 -15.80 -13.20 1.25
CA HIS A 344 -15.65 -12.43 0.02
C HIS A 344 -15.66 -13.29 -1.24
N LYS A 345 -16.28 -14.48 -1.17
CA LYS A 345 -16.44 -15.43 -2.29
C LYS A 345 -15.12 -15.86 -2.93
N ASN A 346 -14.00 -15.69 -2.24
CA ASN A 346 -12.70 -16.19 -2.65
C ASN A 346 -12.47 -17.56 -2.02
N LYS A 347 -12.83 -18.62 -2.75
CA LYS A 347 -12.67 -19.99 -2.28
C LYS A 347 -11.21 -20.42 -2.44
N LEU A 348 -10.51 -20.57 -1.32
CA LEU A 348 -9.16 -21.15 -1.31
C LEU A 348 -9.25 -22.63 -1.67
N GLU A 349 -8.44 -23.08 -2.63
CA GLU A 349 -8.30 -24.50 -3.01
C GLU A 349 -7.53 -25.29 -1.95
N LEU A 350 -8.09 -25.37 -0.73
CA LEU A 350 -7.42 -25.90 0.45
C LEU A 350 -7.93 -27.30 0.80
N ASN A 351 -7.04 -28.30 0.78
CA ASN A 351 -7.30 -29.57 1.45
C ASN A 351 -6.94 -29.44 2.93
N TYR A 352 -7.95 -29.27 3.79
CA TYR A 352 -7.77 -29.05 5.24
C TYR A 352 -6.97 -30.14 5.93
N VAL A 353 -7.16 -31.40 5.56
CA VAL A 353 -6.42 -32.53 6.16
C VAL A 353 -4.93 -32.44 5.81
N ASN A 354 -4.62 -32.18 4.55
CA ASN A 354 -3.24 -32.05 4.09
C ASN A 354 -2.57 -30.80 4.69
N TYR A 355 -3.29 -29.68 4.77
CA TYR A 355 -2.83 -28.47 5.43
C TYR A 355 -2.51 -28.72 6.90
N MET A 356 -3.40 -29.33 7.67
CA MET A 356 -3.18 -29.62 9.09
C MET A 356 -2.02 -30.59 9.31
N LYS A 357 -1.89 -31.63 8.48
CA LYS A 357 -0.73 -32.55 8.52
C LYS A 357 0.58 -31.83 8.25
N TRP A 358 0.62 -31.01 7.21
CA TRP A 358 1.80 -30.19 6.89
C TRP A 358 2.13 -29.21 8.03
N PHE A 359 1.13 -28.52 8.54
CA PHE A 359 1.28 -27.53 9.60
C PHE A 359 1.85 -28.16 10.87
N LEU A 360 1.25 -29.25 11.37
CA LEU A 360 1.72 -29.93 12.57
C LEU A 360 3.15 -30.46 12.39
N ARG A 361 3.46 -31.06 11.23
CA ARG A 361 4.82 -31.51 10.92
C ARG A 361 5.82 -30.36 10.99
N LYS A 362 5.52 -29.22 10.34
CA LYS A 362 6.41 -28.05 10.34
C LYS A 362 6.54 -27.39 11.71
N TYR A 363 5.47 -27.39 12.49
CA TYR A 363 5.52 -26.92 13.86
C TYR A 363 6.43 -27.80 14.72
N MET A 364 6.28 -29.14 14.62
CA MET A 364 7.13 -30.06 15.36
C MET A 364 8.61 -29.92 14.96
N GLU A 365 8.92 -29.90 13.66
CA GLU A 365 10.30 -29.73 13.13
C GLU A 365 11.01 -28.44 13.63
N ASN A 366 10.26 -27.40 14.01
CA ASN A 366 10.83 -26.13 14.46
C ASN A 366 10.96 -26.03 15.99
N HIS A 367 10.23 -26.85 16.75
CA HIS A 367 10.11 -26.70 18.21
C HIS A 367 10.63 -27.90 19.01
N PHE A 368 10.85 -29.06 18.37
CA PHE A 368 11.35 -30.30 18.97
C PHE A 368 12.39 -30.92 18.05
#